data_AF-A0A8J8E9K2-F1
#
_entry.id   AF-A0A8J8E9K2-F1
#
_cell.length_a   1.000
_cell.length_b   1.000
_cell.length_c   1.000
_cell.angle_alpha   90.00
_cell.angle_beta   90.00
_cell.angle_gamma   90.00
#
_symmetry.space_group_name_H-M   'P 1'
#
loop_
_entity.id
_entity.type
_entity.pdbx_description
1 polymer ?
#
loop_
_entity_poly.entity_id
_entity_poly.type
_entity_poly.pdbx_seq_one_letter_code
_entity_poly.pdbx_strand_id
1 'polypeptide(L)'
;MLGVKVPKKEGEKARRKLLELGILDKSYKVKQEGEFLVFPVKAPIEGFEIVEADFEKAEKKPHSYREVVKVPEEVRSLLPSSFDIIGDIAIIELPEELVQYGKQIGEAILKVHKHIKAVFAKGSKISGEF
;
A
#
# COMPACT_ATOMS: atom_id res chain seq x y z
N MET A 1 -10.49 -20.70 4.43
CA MET A 1 -10.24 -20.25 3.03
C MET A 1 -9.36 -21.29 2.35
N LEU A 2 -9.43 -21.44 1.03
CA LEU A 2 -8.56 -22.38 0.32
C LEU A 2 -7.11 -21.90 0.26
N GLY A 3 -6.19 -22.84 0.44
CA GLY A 3 -4.76 -22.62 0.33
C GLY A 3 -4.08 -23.71 -0.49
N VAL A 4 -3.03 -23.35 -1.22
CA VAL A 4 -2.12 -24.29 -1.88
C VAL A 4 -0.93 -24.54 -0.96
N LYS A 5 -0.78 -25.78 -0.49
CA LYS A 5 0.34 -26.20 0.37
C LYS A 5 1.49 -26.74 -0.48
N VAL A 6 2.70 -26.21 -0.26
CA VAL A 6 3.92 -26.63 -0.97
C VAL A 6 5.13 -26.66 -0.05
N PRO A 7 6.14 -27.49 -0.31
CA PRO A 7 7.42 -27.40 0.40
C PRO A 7 8.07 -26.03 0.21
N LYS A 8 8.74 -25.50 1.23
CA LYS A 8 9.45 -24.20 1.17
C LYS A 8 10.39 -24.08 -0.03
N LYS A 9 11.10 -25.17 -0.37
CA LYS A 9 12.04 -25.24 -1.49
C LYS A 9 11.37 -24.95 -2.84
N GLU A 10 10.06 -25.19 -2.95
CA GLU A 10 9.26 -24.95 -4.15
C GLU A 10 8.42 -23.67 -4.07
N GLY A 11 8.52 -22.92 -2.97
CA GLY A 11 7.68 -21.77 -2.65
C GLY A 11 7.60 -20.73 -3.77
N GLU A 12 8.75 -20.23 -4.25
CA GLU A 12 8.76 -19.19 -5.28
C GLU A 12 8.25 -19.70 -6.63
N LYS A 13 8.57 -20.95 -6.98
CA LYS A 13 8.08 -21.60 -8.21
C LYS A 13 6.54 -21.70 -8.19
N ALA A 14 5.99 -22.18 -7.07
CA ALA A 14 4.55 -22.25 -6.88
C ALA A 14 3.92 -20.85 -6.90
N ARG A 15 4.47 -19.90 -6.13
CA ARG A 15 4.00 -18.51 -6.07
C ARG A 15 3.91 -17.88 -7.46
N ARG A 16 4.95 -18.01 -8.27
CA ARG A 16 4.99 -17.47 -9.64
C ARG A 16 3.91 -18.08 -10.52
N LYS A 17 3.73 -19.41 -10.49
CA LYS A 17 2.68 -20.10 -11.23
C LYS A 17 1.27 -19.65 -10.79
N LEU A 18 1.03 -19.52 -9.49
CA LEU A 18 -0.25 -19.04 -8.94
C LEU A 18 -0.54 -17.58 -9.31
N LEU A 19 0.50 -16.75 -9.44
CA LEU A 19 0.39 -15.37 -9.93
C LEU A 19 0.08 -15.30 -11.42
N GLU A 20 0.78 -16.09 -12.24
CA GLU A 20 0.58 -16.16 -13.70
C GLU A 20 -0.85 -16.62 -14.04
N LEU A 21 -1.40 -17.55 -13.25
CA LEU A 21 -2.78 -18.01 -13.38
C LEU A 21 -3.82 -17.06 -12.76
N GLY A 22 -3.40 -16.00 -12.06
CA GLY A 22 -4.29 -15.00 -11.47
C GLY A 22 -5.10 -15.49 -10.25
N ILE A 23 -4.81 -16.69 -9.73
CA ILE A 23 -5.59 -17.32 -8.66
C ILE A 23 -5.08 -17.01 -7.25
N LEU A 24 -3.84 -16.52 -7.11
CA LEU A 24 -3.28 -16.13 -5.82
C LEU A 24 -4.02 -14.92 -5.22
N ASP A 25 -4.53 -15.04 -3.99
CA ASP A 25 -5.17 -13.93 -3.30
C ASP A 25 -4.16 -13.08 -2.49
N LYS A 26 -3.73 -11.97 -3.10
CA LYS A 26 -2.79 -11.00 -2.51
C LYS A 26 -3.34 -10.24 -1.30
N SER A 27 -4.62 -10.37 -0.99
CA SER A 27 -5.26 -9.71 0.16
C SER A 27 -4.91 -10.39 1.48
N TYR A 28 -4.25 -11.55 1.44
CA TYR A 28 -3.89 -12.38 2.58
C TYR A 28 -2.38 -12.68 2.58
N LYS A 29 -1.81 -12.85 3.77
CA LYS A 29 -0.41 -13.24 3.93
C LYS A 29 -0.24 -14.72 3.60
N VAL A 30 0.92 -15.09 3.05
CA VAL A 30 1.32 -16.50 2.91
C VAL A 30 1.60 -17.06 4.30
N LYS A 31 1.06 -18.23 4.62
CA LYS A 31 1.31 -18.93 5.88
C LYS A 31 2.56 -19.79 5.78
N GLN A 32 3.33 -19.84 6.86
CA GLN A 32 4.48 -20.72 6.98
C GLN A 32 4.22 -21.73 8.09
N GLU A 33 4.23 -23.01 7.75
CA GLU A 33 3.95 -24.12 8.66
C GLU A 33 5.09 -25.13 8.60
N GLY A 34 6.04 -25.02 9.53
CA GLY A 34 7.23 -25.87 9.54
C GLY A 34 8.03 -25.75 8.24
N GLU A 35 8.11 -26.84 7.48
CA GLU A 35 8.81 -26.95 6.19
C GLU A 35 7.93 -26.63 4.96
N PHE A 36 6.68 -26.24 5.18
CA PHE A 36 5.71 -25.93 4.14
C PHE A 36 5.32 -24.46 4.13
N LEU A 37 4.91 -23.99 2.96
CA LEU A 37 4.22 -22.72 2.75
C LEU A 37 2.80 -23.02 2.28
N VAL A 38 1.85 -22.25 2.78
CA VAL A 38 0.45 -22.30 2.34
C VAL A 38 0.10 -20.96 1.71
N PHE A 39 -0.23 -20.98 0.43
CA PHE A 39 -0.55 -19.80 -0.36
C PHE A 39 -2.07 -19.62 -0.45
N PRO A 40 -2.63 -18.46 -0.08
CA PRO A 40 -4.07 -18.21 -0.18
C PRO A 40 -4.50 -18.14 -1.66
N VAL A 41 -5.52 -18.91 -2.04
CA VAL A 41 -6.03 -18.95 -3.42
C VAL A 41 -7.53 -18.70 -3.49
N LYS A 42 -7.98 -18.10 -4.60
CA LYS A 42 -9.39 -17.78 -4.85
C LYS A 42 -10.20 -18.98 -5.37
N ALA A 43 -9.52 -19.95 -5.97
CA ALA A 43 -10.10 -21.14 -6.57
C ALA A 43 -9.14 -22.33 -6.42
N PRO A 44 -9.66 -23.57 -6.35
CA PRO A 44 -8.83 -24.77 -6.39
C PRO A 44 -8.10 -24.90 -7.74
N ILE A 45 -6.94 -25.55 -7.73
CA ILE A 45 -6.11 -25.77 -8.92
C ILE A 45 -5.57 -27.20 -8.92
N GLU A 46 -5.63 -27.87 -10.07
CA GLU A 46 -5.09 -29.21 -10.24
C GLU A 46 -3.55 -29.22 -10.20
N GLY A 47 -2.98 -30.33 -9.71
CA GLY A 47 -1.54 -30.51 -9.58
C GLY A 47 -0.92 -29.83 -8.34
N PHE A 48 -1.75 -29.35 -7.41
CA PHE A 48 -1.32 -28.87 -6.10
C PHE A 48 -2.15 -29.50 -4.99
N GLU A 49 -1.56 -29.62 -3.79
CA GLU A 49 -2.28 -30.00 -2.58
C GLU A 49 -3.11 -28.80 -2.10
N ILE A 50 -4.45 -28.93 -2.13
CA ILE A 50 -5.38 -27.92 -1.63
C ILE A 50 -5.74 -28.25 -0.20
N VAL A 51 -5.63 -27.24 0.67
CA VAL A 51 -5.96 -27.33 2.10
C VAL A 51 -6.90 -26.19 2.49
N GLU A 52 -7.69 -26.40 3.53
CA GLU A 52 -8.38 -25.30 4.20
C GLU A 52 -7.50 -24.72 5.30
N ALA A 53 -7.34 -23.41 5.28
CA ALA A 53 -6.58 -22.69 6.30
C ALA A 53 -7.21 -21.31 6.58
N ASP A 54 -6.99 -20.82 7.79
CA ASP A 54 -7.26 -19.43 8.15
C ASP A 54 -6.07 -18.56 7.77
N PHE A 55 -6.28 -17.49 7.02
CA PHE A 55 -5.22 -16.58 6.64
C PHE A 55 -5.38 -15.23 7.31
N GLU A 56 -4.27 -14.67 7.78
CA GLU A 56 -4.22 -13.27 8.17
C GLU A 56 -4.34 -12.38 6.93
N LYS A 57 -5.18 -11.34 7.00
CA LYS A 57 -5.21 -10.31 5.96
C LYS A 57 -3.85 -9.64 5.85
N ALA A 58 -3.39 -9.47 4.63
CA ALA A 58 -2.30 -8.56 4.34
C ALA A 58 -2.80 -7.14 4.59
N GLU A 59 -2.12 -6.37 5.45
CA GLU A 59 -2.39 -4.95 5.54
C GLU A 59 -2.06 -4.33 4.18
N LYS A 60 -3.08 -3.93 3.42
CA LYS A 60 -2.89 -3.06 2.26
C LYS A 60 -2.40 -1.72 2.78
N LYS A 61 -1.07 -1.56 2.82
CA LYS A 61 -0.49 -0.24 3.02
C LYS A 61 -0.85 0.57 1.77
N PRO A 62 -1.54 1.71 1.93
CA PRO A 62 -1.82 2.58 0.81
C PRO A 62 -0.49 2.96 0.16
N HIS A 63 -0.40 2.93 -1.17
CA HIS A 63 0.81 3.32 -1.88
C HIS A 63 0.94 4.85 -1.95
N SER A 64 -0.18 5.56 -1.85
CA SER A 64 -0.24 7.01 -1.87
C SER A 64 -1.17 7.56 -0.79
N TYR A 65 -0.84 8.73 -0.26
CA TYR A 65 -1.73 9.49 0.62
C TYR A 65 -3.10 9.79 -0.03
N ARG A 66 -3.14 9.87 -1.37
CA ARG A 66 -4.39 10.09 -2.13
C ARG A 66 -5.41 8.96 -1.94
N GLU A 67 -4.97 7.75 -1.63
CA GLU A 67 -5.87 6.61 -1.38
C GLU A 67 -6.59 6.72 -0.03
N VAL A 68 -6.05 7.49 0.92
CA VAL A 68 -6.58 7.59 2.29
C VAL A 68 -7.09 8.97 2.67
N VAL A 69 -6.70 10.01 1.92
CA VAL A 69 -7.15 11.37 2.17
C VAL A 69 -8.65 11.50 1.90
N LYS A 70 -9.34 12.18 2.83
CA LYS A 70 -10.77 12.47 2.76
C LYS A 70 -10.96 13.93 2.37
N VAL A 71 -11.15 14.17 1.08
CA VAL A 71 -11.54 15.47 0.50
C VAL A 71 -12.74 15.25 -0.42
N PRO A 72 -13.55 16.29 -0.69
CA PRO A 72 -14.64 16.19 -1.67
C PRO A 72 -14.13 15.74 -3.04
N GLU A 73 -14.96 15.01 -3.80
CA GLU A 73 -14.60 14.47 -5.11
C GLU A 73 -14.28 15.58 -6.11
N GLU A 74 -14.92 16.74 -5.98
CA GLU A 74 -14.76 17.90 -6.84
C GLU A 74 -13.33 18.45 -6.83
N VAL A 75 -12.63 18.35 -5.70
CA VAL A 75 -11.25 18.84 -5.53
C VAL A 75 -10.22 17.70 -5.52
N ARG A 76 -10.67 16.44 -5.59
CA ARG A 76 -9.80 15.26 -5.52
C ARG A 76 -8.81 15.18 -6.68
N SER A 77 -9.22 15.68 -7.86
CA SER A 77 -8.37 15.79 -9.06
C SER A 77 -7.21 16.78 -8.88
N LEU A 78 -7.34 17.74 -7.96
CA LEU A 78 -6.32 18.76 -7.67
C LEU A 78 -5.23 18.27 -6.70
N LEU A 79 -5.39 17.09 -6.10
CA LEU A 79 -4.43 16.56 -5.12
C LEU A 79 -3.04 16.45 -5.75
N PRO A 80 -1.98 17.03 -5.17
CA PRO A 80 -0.62 16.99 -5.74
C PRO A 80 -0.08 15.57 -5.98
N SER A 81 0.61 15.34 -7.09
CA SER A 81 1.20 14.02 -7.40
C SER A 81 2.49 13.71 -6.69
N SER A 82 3.17 14.75 -6.27
CA SER A 82 4.50 14.72 -5.70
C SER A 82 4.60 15.75 -4.60
N PHE A 83 5.53 15.51 -3.70
CA PHE A 83 5.94 16.40 -2.64
C PHE A 83 7.39 16.05 -2.32
N ASP A 84 8.12 17.00 -1.74
CA ASP A 84 9.52 16.80 -1.41
C ASP A 84 9.65 16.18 -0.03
N ILE A 85 10.64 15.29 0.16
CA ILE A 85 10.97 14.71 1.45
C ILE A 85 12.41 15.08 1.79
N ILE A 86 12.61 15.69 2.96
CA ILE A 86 13.93 16.07 3.49
C ILE A 86 14.05 15.45 4.88
N GLY A 87 14.85 14.38 4.99
CA GLY A 87 14.97 13.63 6.23
C GLY A 87 13.64 13.01 6.66
N ASP A 88 13.09 13.48 7.77
CA ASP A 88 11.78 13.09 8.30
C ASP A 88 10.68 14.15 8.11
N ILE A 89 10.90 15.11 7.20
CA ILE A 89 9.94 16.18 6.88
C ILE A 89 9.46 16.05 5.44
N ALA A 90 8.14 16.22 5.21
CA ALA A 90 7.57 16.39 3.88
C ALA A 90 7.15 17.85 3.61
N ILE A 91 7.39 18.34 2.40
CA ILE A 91 6.96 19.67 1.94
C ILE A 91 6.06 19.49 0.72
N ILE A 92 4.82 19.95 0.82
CA ILE A 92 3.81 19.85 -0.24
C ILE A 92 3.37 21.23 -0.71
N GLU A 93 3.23 21.40 -2.02
CA GLU A 93 2.66 22.60 -2.62
C GLU A 93 1.16 22.36 -2.85
N LEU A 94 0.31 23.17 -2.21
CA LEU A 94 -1.15 23.03 -2.29
C LEU A 94 -1.73 24.17 -3.13
N PRO A 95 -2.59 23.86 -4.11
CA PRO A 95 -3.40 24.87 -4.78
C PRO A 95 -4.41 25.47 -3.79
N GLU A 96 -4.88 26.70 -4.06
CA GLU A 96 -5.72 27.48 -3.12
C GLU A 96 -6.98 26.72 -2.67
N GLU A 97 -7.59 25.97 -3.59
CA GLU A 97 -8.78 25.16 -3.34
C GLU A 97 -8.55 24.06 -2.30
N LEU A 98 -7.30 23.59 -2.17
CA LEU A 98 -6.88 22.54 -1.26
C LEU A 98 -6.31 23.04 0.08
N VAL A 99 -6.05 24.33 0.22
CA VAL A 99 -5.47 24.91 1.45
C VAL A 99 -6.36 24.59 2.66
N GLN A 100 -7.69 24.68 2.52
CA GLN A 100 -8.65 24.34 3.57
C GLN A 100 -8.56 22.87 4.03
N TYR A 101 -8.12 21.97 3.15
CA TYR A 101 -7.94 20.54 3.43
C TYR A 101 -6.50 20.19 3.81
N GLY A 102 -5.60 21.18 3.92
CA GLY A 102 -4.16 20.97 4.11
C GLY A 102 -3.83 20.08 5.32
N LYS A 103 -4.57 20.22 6.43
CA LYS A 103 -4.41 19.36 7.60
C LYS A 103 -4.72 17.89 7.30
N GLN A 104 -5.83 17.62 6.63
CA GLN A 104 -6.24 16.25 6.27
C GLN A 104 -5.26 15.62 5.26
N ILE A 105 -4.75 16.42 4.33
CA ILE A 105 -3.71 16.01 3.38
C ILE A 105 -2.42 15.65 4.13
N GLY A 106 -1.98 16.50 5.08
CA GLY A 106 -0.80 16.24 5.90
C GLY A 106 -0.94 14.97 6.75
N GLU A 107 -2.08 14.79 7.41
CA GLU A 107 -2.39 13.58 8.20
C GLU A 107 -2.39 12.31 7.31
N ALA A 108 -2.91 12.40 6.10
CA ALA A 108 -2.87 11.30 5.13
C ALA A 108 -1.45 10.93 4.73
N ILE A 109 -0.57 11.92 4.51
CA ILE A 109 0.84 11.71 4.19
C ILE A 109 1.56 11.02 5.36
N LEU A 110 1.39 11.51 6.59
CA LEU A 110 1.97 10.88 7.79
C LEU A 110 1.47 9.44 7.99
N LYS A 111 0.19 9.18 7.68
CA LYS A 111 -0.39 7.84 7.80
C LYS A 111 0.28 6.84 6.85
N VAL A 112 0.56 7.25 5.62
CA VAL A 112 1.18 6.41 4.59
C VAL A 112 2.69 6.29 4.79
N HIS A 113 3.37 7.38 5.08
CA HIS A 113 4.83 7.46 5.20
C HIS A 113 5.27 7.52 6.66
N LYS A 114 5.33 6.35 7.32
CA LYS A 114 5.60 6.23 8.77
C LYS A 114 6.94 6.81 9.26
N HIS A 115 7.90 7.05 8.37
CA HIS A 115 9.19 7.65 8.73
C HIS A 115 9.13 9.20 8.79
N ILE A 116 8.10 9.80 8.20
CA ILE A 116 7.88 11.25 8.20
C ILE A 116 7.25 11.64 9.54
N LYS A 117 7.80 12.66 10.20
CA LYS A 117 7.34 13.18 11.49
C LYS A 117 6.55 14.49 11.35
N ALA A 118 6.76 15.24 10.27
CA ALA A 118 6.08 16.51 10.03
C ALA A 118 5.81 16.75 8.54
N VAL A 119 4.72 17.46 8.24
CA VAL A 119 4.34 17.86 6.88
C VAL A 119 4.07 19.36 6.87
N PHE A 120 4.66 20.08 5.93
CA PHE A 120 4.48 21.52 5.76
C PHE A 120 3.91 21.83 4.38
N ALA A 121 2.98 22.78 4.33
CA ALA A 121 2.52 23.36 3.08
C ALA A 121 3.44 24.53 2.71
N LYS A 122 3.87 24.59 1.45
CA LYS A 122 4.69 25.70 0.93
C LYS A 122 3.84 26.98 0.89
N GLY A 123 4.26 28.01 1.62
CA GLY A 123 3.48 29.26 1.77
C GLY A 123 3.71 30.29 0.66
N SER A 124 4.84 30.26 -0.03
CA SER A 124 5.15 31.19 -1.12
C SER A 124 6.11 30.59 -2.13
N LYS A 125 6.18 31.21 -3.32
CA LYS A 125 7.32 30.99 -4.22
C LYS A 125 8.60 31.47 -3.54
N ILE A 126 9.72 30.89 -3.94
CA ILE A 126 11.04 31.26 -3.43
C ILE A 126 11.23 32.76 -3.65
N SER A 127 11.33 33.52 -2.57
CA SER A 127 11.64 34.95 -2.55
C SER A 127 13.01 35.10 -1.90
N GLY A 128 13.98 35.62 -2.63
CA GLY A 128 15.37 35.68 -2.18
C GLY A 128 15.75 37.00 -1.50
N GLU A 129 16.62 36.89 -0.50
CA GLU A 129 17.69 37.84 -0.12
C GLU A 129 18.87 37.10 0.58
N PHE A 130 18.99 35.77 0.40
CA PHE A 130 20.03 34.89 0.98
C PHE A 130 20.49 33.85 -0.04
#